data_AF-A0A358AE44-F1
#
_entry.id   AF-A0A358AE44-F1
#
_cell.length_a   1.000
_cell.length_b   1.000
_cell.length_c   1.000
_cell.angle_alpha   90.00
_cell.angle_beta   90.00
_cell.angle_gamma   90.00
#
_symmetry.space_group_name_H-M   'P 1'
#
loop_
_entity.id
_entity.type
_entity.pdbx_description
1 polymer ?
#
loop_
_entity_poly.entity_id
_entity_poly.type
_entity_poly.pdbx_seq_one_letter_code
_entity_poly.pdbx_strand_id
1 'polypeptide(L)'
;MNVQNQLSSEKAKAIAFKKGQQISLKQQQTGLWQEKFDIDEQLEYYKNKLMINIENRQVEMVDNNLKKLLRLRARQTALNISEIIGEDKEKNTQLLKEETEKFYRDCLLLGITLDKIIGEDNII
;
A
#
# COMPACT_ATOMS: atom_id res chain seq x y z
N MET A 1 -45.52 -8.67 -31.69
CA MET A 1 -44.17 -8.80 -31.08
C MET A 1 -44.33 -9.42 -29.69
N ASN A 2 -43.57 -10.46 -29.37
CA ASN A 2 -43.82 -11.33 -28.22
C ASN A 2 -43.12 -10.80 -26.94
N VAL A 3 -43.89 -10.27 -26.00
CA VAL A 3 -43.41 -9.62 -24.76
C VAL A 3 -42.56 -10.56 -23.89
N GLN A 4 -42.83 -11.87 -23.93
CA GLN A 4 -42.03 -12.89 -23.23
C GLN A 4 -40.58 -12.98 -23.74
N ASN A 5 -40.33 -12.74 -25.03
CA ASN A 5 -38.98 -12.74 -25.60
C ASN A 5 -38.18 -11.48 -25.23
N GLN A 6 -38.84 -10.35 -24.98
CA GLN A 6 -38.19 -9.13 -24.51
C GLN A 6 -37.79 -9.27 -23.03
N LEU A 7 -38.66 -9.82 -22.18
CA LEU A 7 -38.37 -10.10 -20.77
C LEU A 7 -37.24 -11.13 -20.58
N SER A 8 -37.13 -12.13 -21.45
CA SER A 8 -36.02 -13.10 -21.39
C SER A 8 -34.69 -12.45 -21.84
N SER A 9 -34.72 -11.57 -22.83
CA SER A 9 -33.56 -10.81 -23.30
C SER A 9 -33.02 -9.84 -22.25
N GLU A 10 -33.89 -9.12 -21.55
CA GLU A 10 -33.49 -8.18 -20.49
C GLU A 10 -32.90 -8.91 -19.27
N LYS A 11 -33.48 -10.05 -18.87
CA LYS A 11 -32.90 -10.90 -17.81
C LYS A 11 -31.51 -11.41 -18.19
N ALA A 12 -31.31 -11.84 -19.45
CA ALA A 12 -30.00 -12.28 -19.93
C ALA A 12 -28.96 -11.16 -19.89
N LYS A 13 -29.32 -9.94 -20.30
CA LYS A 13 -28.45 -8.75 -20.22
C LYS A 13 -28.09 -8.40 -18.77
N ALA A 14 -29.05 -8.43 -17.85
CA ALA A 14 -28.80 -8.15 -16.44
C ALA A 14 -27.86 -9.19 -15.78
N ILE A 15 -28.00 -10.47 -16.13
CA ILE A 15 -27.10 -11.53 -15.66
C ILE A 15 -25.69 -11.34 -16.22
N ALA A 16 -25.56 -11.04 -17.52
CA ALA A 16 -24.26 -10.78 -18.15
C ALA A 16 -23.56 -9.57 -17.53
N PHE A 17 -24.31 -8.49 -17.25
CA PHE A 17 -23.80 -7.29 -16.58
C PHE A 17 -23.30 -7.59 -15.16
N LYS A 18 -24.08 -8.31 -14.35
CA LYS A 18 -23.66 -8.74 -13.01
C LYS A 18 -22.40 -9.61 -13.04
N LYS A 19 -22.32 -10.56 -13.98
CA LYS A 19 -21.11 -11.38 -14.19
C LYS A 19 -19.90 -10.53 -14.59
N GLY A 20 -20.08 -9.55 -15.47
CA GLY A 20 -19.03 -8.61 -15.86
C GLY A 20 -18.49 -7.79 -14.68
N GLN A 21 -19.38 -7.24 -13.85
CA GLN A 21 -18.98 -6.56 -12.61
C GLN A 21 -18.22 -7.48 -11.66
N GLN A 22 -18.68 -8.72 -11.49
CA GLN A 22 -18.04 -9.69 -10.61
C GLN A 22 -16.64 -10.10 -11.09
N ILE A 23 -16.44 -10.22 -12.41
CA ILE A 23 -15.11 -10.47 -13.01
C ILE A 23 -14.19 -9.26 -12.81
N SER A 24 -14.69 -8.04 -13.05
CA SER A 24 -13.93 -6.80 -12.83
C SER A 24 -13.48 -6.66 -11.38
N LEU A 25 -14.34 -6.98 -10.42
CA LEU A 25 -14.02 -6.94 -8.98
C LEU A 25 -12.94 -7.95 -8.62
N LYS A 26 -13.03 -9.19 -9.15
CA LYS A 26 -11.99 -10.21 -8.94
C LYS A 26 -10.65 -9.78 -9.53
N GLN A 27 -10.64 -9.22 -10.73
CA GLN A 27 -9.42 -8.72 -11.37
C GLN A 27 -8.79 -7.56 -10.57
N GLN A 28 -9.62 -6.64 -10.05
CA GLN A 28 -9.15 -5.58 -9.16
C GLN A 28 -8.55 -6.15 -7.87
N GLN A 29 -9.21 -7.14 -7.24
CA GLN A 29 -8.68 -7.80 -6.04
C GLN A 29 -7.34 -8.51 -6.31
N THR A 30 -7.20 -9.19 -7.45
CA THR A 30 -5.91 -9.80 -7.84
C THR A 30 -4.83 -8.75 -8.07
N GLY A 31 -5.15 -7.62 -8.70
CA GLY A 31 -4.22 -6.51 -8.90
C GLY A 31 -3.74 -5.89 -7.60
N LEU A 32 -4.65 -5.66 -6.64
CA LEU A 32 -4.32 -5.14 -5.31
C LEU A 32 -3.45 -6.10 -4.50
N TRP A 33 -3.72 -7.40 -4.58
CA TRP A 33 -2.89 -8.41 -3.92
C TRP A 33 -1.47 -8.43 -4.49
N GLN A 34 -1.33 -8.38 -5.82
CA GLN A 34 -0.03 -8.33 -6.47
C GLN A 34 0.72 -7.04 -6.09
N GLU A 35 0.05 -5.90 -6.11
CA GLU A 35 0.64 -4.61 -5.73
C GLU A 35 1.17 -4.63 -4.29
N LYS A 36 0.45 -5.28 -3.36
CA LYS A 36 0.93 -5.45 -1.98
C LYS A 36 2.20 -6.29 -1.89
N PHE A 37 2.19 -7.43 -2.57
CA PHE A 37 3.37 -8.30 -2.62
C PHE A 37 4.59 -7.56 -3.18
N ASP A 38 4.40 -6.83 -4.29
CA ASP A 38 5.47 -6.06 -4.92
C ASP A 38 5.98 -4.92 -4.01
N ILE A 39 5.09 -4.29 -3.23
CA ILE A 39 5.47 -3.26 -2.24
C ILE A 39 6.28 -3.87 -1.10
N ASP A 40 5.89 -5.05 -0.60
CA ASP A 40 6.61 -5.74 0.48
C ASP A 40 8.04 -6.11 0.04
N GLU A 41 8.19 -6.64 -1.17
CA GLU A 41 9.50 -6.95 -1.75
C GLU A 41 10.36 -5.69 -1.91
N GLN A 42 9.77 -4.60 -2.41
CA GLN A 42 10.49 -3.33 -2.58
C GLN A 42 10.91 -2.71 -1.24
N LEU A 43 10.05 -2.79 -0.21
CA LEU A 43 10.37 -2.33 1.13
C LEU A 43 11.58 -3.07 1.69
N GLU A 44 11.60 -4.39 1.57
CA GLU A 44 12.72 -5.21 2.04
C GLU A 44 14.01 -4.89 1.28
N TYR A 45 13.92 -4.78 -0.06
CA TYR A 45 15.05 -4.40 -0.90
C TYR A 45 15.66 -3.05 -0.48
N TYR A 46 14.83 -2.01 -0.34
CA TYR A 46 15.33 -0.67 -0.01
C TYR A 46 15.77 -0.55 1.45
N LYS A 47 15.23 -1.34 2.38
CA LYS A 47 15.73 -1.42 3.77
C LYS A 47 17.15 -1.98 3.79
N ASN A 48 17.37 -3.10 3.13
CA ASN A 48 18.71 -3.71 3.04
C ASN A 48 19.71 -2.79 2.35
N LYS A 49 19.28 -2.13 1.26
CA LYS A 49 20.11 -1.14 0.57
C LYS A 49 20.41 0.10 1.42
N LEU A 50 19.45 0.54 2.23
CA LEU A 50 19.66 1.63 3.18
C LEU A 50 20.72 1.24 4.22
N MET A 51 20.62 0.05 4.83
CA MET A 51 21.62 -0.42 5.81
C MET A 51 23.03 -0.44 5.23
N ILE A 52 23.21 -1.00 4.03
CA ILE A 52 24.51 -1.03 3.34
C ILE A 52 25.04 0.39 3.07
N ASN A 53 24.17 1.32 2.66
CA ASN A 53 24.59 2.71 2.40
C ASN A 53 24.96 3.46 3.68
N ILE A 54 24.29 3.16 4.79
CA ILE A 54 24.60 3.68 6.11
C ILE A 54 25.98 3.21 6.54
N GLU A 55 26.24 1.90 6.47
CA GLU A 55 27.54 1.30 6.81
C GLU A 55 28.68 1.91 5.98
N ASN A 56 28.42 2.20 4.70
CA ASN A 56 29.39 2.79 3.78
C ASN A 56 29.42 4.34 3.79
N ARG A 57 28.67 5.00 4.70
CA ARG A 57 28.57 6.47 4.80
C ARG A 57 28.22 7.18 3.48
N GLN A 58 27.41 6.53 2.63
CA GLN A 58 26.99 7.09 1.34
C GLN A 58 25.77 8.00 1.51
N VAL A 59 25.96 9.18 2.11
CA VAL A 59 24.88 10.10 2.54
C VAL A 59 23.87 10.42 1.44
N GLU A 60 24.32 10.69 0.21
CA GLU A 60 23.42 10.97 -0.93
C GLU A 60 22.54 9.76 -1.29
N MET A 61 23.08 8.55 -1.17
CA MET A 61 22.36 7.31 -1.44
C MET A 61 21.46 6.89 -0.28
N VAL A 62 21.79 7.31 0.95
CA VAL A 62 20.93 7.18 2.14
C VAL A 62 19.68 8.02 1.96
N ASP A 63 19.80 9.31 1.66
CA ASP A 63 18.65 10.21 1.48
C ASP A 63 17.71 9.71 0.36
N ASN A 64 18.28 9.30 -0.78
CA ASN A 64 17.51 8.77 -1.90
C ASN A 64 16.75 7.48 -1.56
N ASN A 65 17.39 6.52 -0.88
CA ASN A 65 16.73 5.27 -0.49
C ASN A 65 15.68 5.50 0.59
N LEU A 66 15.92 6.42 1.51
CA LEU A 66 14.99 6.75 2.58
C LEU A 66 13.72 7.42 2.04
N LYS A 67 13.85 8.34 1.08
CA LYS A 67 12.71 8.91 0.34
C LYS A 67 11.87 7.83 -0.36
N LYS A 68 12.53 6.81 -0.93
CA LYS A 68 11.84 5.67 -1.56
C LYS A 68 11.10 4.81 -0.52
N LEU A 69 11.73 4.52 0.61
CA LEU A 69 11.09 3.80 1.72
C LEU A 69 9.85 4.53 2.26
N LEU A 70 9.94 5.85 2.44
CA LEU A 70 8.79 6.67 2.88
C LEU A 70 7.63 6.59 1.88
N ARG A 71 7.91 6.69 0.58
CA ARG A 71 6.88 6.58 -0.47
C ARG A 71 6.24 5.19 -0.50
N LEU A 72 7.05 4.14 -0.37
CA LEU A 72 6.54 2.77 -0.34
C LEU A 72 5.68 2.52 0.90
N ARG A 73 6.09 3.03 2.07
CA ARG A 73 5.27 2.93 3.27
C ARG A 73 3.97 3.71 3.17
N ALA A 74 4.00 4.94 2.66
CA ALA A 74 2.77 5.70 2.43
C ALA A 74 1.80 4.93 1.51
N ARG A 75 2.33 4.32 0.44
CA ARG A 75 1.53 3.51 -0.49
C ARG A 75 0.95 2.27 0.18
N GLN A 76 1.75 1.55 0.96
CA GLN A 76 1.28 0.37 1.69
C GLN A 76 0.19 0.73 2.72
N THR A 77 0.38 1.81 3.48
CA THR A 77 -0.62 2.31 4.42
C THR A 77 -1.92 2.67 3.71
N ALA A 78 -1.86 3.34 2.55
CA ALA A 78 -3.05 3.64 1.76
C ALA A 78 -3.79 2.37 1.31
N LEU A 79 -3.06 1.34 0.89
CA LEU A 79 -3.66 0.04 0.52
C LEU A 79 -4.29 -0.66 1.72
N ASN A 80 -3.62 -0.69 2.87
CA ASN A 80 -4.17 -1.28 4.09
C ASN A 80 -5.44 -0.54 4.54
N ILE A 81 -5.43 0.79 4.50
CA ILE A 81 -6.60 1.63 4.79
C ILE A 81 -7.76 1.34 3.83
N SER A 82 -7.47 1.15 2.54
CA SER A 82 -8.52 0.86 1.54
C SER A 82 -9.22 -0.48 1.75
N GLU A 83 -8.58 -1.42 2.46
CA GLU A 83 -9.17 -2.72 2.82
C GLU A 83 -9.96 -2.71 4.12
N ILE A 84 -9.86 -1.65 4.93
CA ILE A 84 -10.57 -1.53 6.21
C ILE A 84 -12.08 -1.21 6.00
N ILE A 85 -12.61 -1.40 4.79
CA ILE A 85 -14.03 -1.16 4.49
C ILE A 85 -14.87 -2.38 4.89
N GLY A 86 -15.57 -2.25 6.02
CA GLY A 86 -16.57 -3.21 6.51
C GLY A 86 -17.79 -2.53 7.15
N GLU A 87 -18.81 -3.31 7.52
CA GLU A 87 -20.04 -2.78 8.15
C GLU A 87 -19.82 -2.30 9.59
N ASP A 88 -18.77 -2.79 10.27
CA ASP A 88 -18.44 -2.47 11.66
C ASP A 88 -17.58 -1.20 11.76
N LYS A 89 -18.24 -0.06 11.96
CA LYS A 89 -17.60 1.26 12.05
C LYS A 89 -16.60 1.39 13.20
N GLU A 90 -16.84 0.72 14.33
CA GLU A 90 -15.99 0.85 15.51
C GLU A 90 -14.69 0.08 15.30
N LYS A 91 -14.79 -1.16 14.83
CA LYS A 91 -13.63 -1.97 14.43
C LYS A 91 -12.81 -1.29 13.33
N ASN A 92 -13.47 -0.70 12.32
CA ASN A 92 -12.78 0.02 11.25
C ASN A 92 -12.01 1.23 11.79
N THR A 93 -12.60 1.98 12.72
CA THR A 93 -11.94 3.15 13.33
C THR A 93 -10.67 2.75 14.08
N GLN A 94 -10.72 1.65 14.84
CA GLN A 94 -9.56 1.14 15.56
C GLN A 94 -8.45 0.69 14.60
N LEU A 95 -8.77 -0.07 13.55
CA LEU A 95 -7.80 -0.52 12.55
C LEU A 95 -7.17 0.67 11.78
N LEU A 96 -7.96 1.70 11.44
CA LEU A 96 -7.44 2.92 10.81
C LEU A 96 -6.44 3.64 11.71
N LYS A 97 -6.73 3.73 13.01
CA LYS A 97 -5.84 4.32 14.00
C LYS A 97 -4.53 3.55 14.09
N GLU A 98 -4.59 2.23 14.15
CA GLU A 98 -3.40 1.37 14.20
C GLU A 98 -2.51 1.52 12.96
N GLU A 99 -3.09 1.51 11.75
CA GLU A 99 -2.32 1.70 10.52
C GLU A 99 -1.71 3.10 10.41
N THR A 100 -2.42 4.12 10.87
CA THR A 100 -1.90 5.50 10.92
C THR A 100 -0.75 5.62 11.94
N GLU A 101 -0.88 5.00 13.11
CA GLU A 101 0.17 4.97 14.13
C GLU A 101 1.42 4.22 13.66
N LYS A 102 1.25 3.09 12.94
CA LYS A 102 2.37 2.36 12.32
C LYS A 102 3.11 3.25 11.32
N PHE A 103 2.38 3.93 10.44
CA PHE A 103 2.99 4.86 9.49
C PHE A 103 3.78 5.98 10.19
N TYR A 104 3.20 6.59 11.22
CA TYR A 104 3.87 7.63 11.99
C TYR A 104 5.16 7.13 12.67
N ARG A 105 5.13 5.93 13.26
CA ARG A 105 6.31 5.30 13.86
C ARG A 105 7.40 5.03 12.83
N ASP A 106 7.03 4.52 11.66
CA ASP A 106 7.97 4.26 10.57
C ASP A 106 8.64 5.58 10.11
N CYS A 107 7.88 6.67 9.98
CA CYS A 107 8.44 7.98 9.66
C CYS A 107 9.41 8.49 10.74
N LEU A 108 9.05 8.36 12.02
CA LEU A 108 9.92 8.77 13.13
C LEU A 108 11.24 8.00 13.16
N LEU A 109 11.17 6.67 13.01
CA LEU A 109 12.37 5.82 13.00
C LEU A 109 13.30 6.20 11.85
N LEU A 110 12.75 6.44 10.66
CA LEU A 110 13.53 6.88 9.50
C LEU A 110 14.18 8.26 9.74
N GLY A 111 13.47 9.20 10.37
CA GLY A 111 14.03 10.49 10.76
C GLY A 111 15.20 10.36 11.74
N ILE A 112 15.04 9.55 12.79
CA ILE A 112 16.12 9.28 13.76
C ILE A 112 17.34 8.65 13.09
N THR A 113 17.12 7.74 12.13
CA THR A 113 18.22 7.12 11.37
C THR A 113 19.00 8.16 10.57
N LEU A 114 18.33 9.09 9.90
CA LEU A 114 18.99 10.20 9.19
C LEU A 114 19.82 11.08 10.14
N ASP A 115 19.23 11.48 11.26
CA ASP A 115 19.88 12.38 12.21
C ASP A 115 21.15 11.77 12.79
N LYS A 116 21.17 10.45 13.03
CA LYS A 116 22.39 9.75 13.48
C LYS A 116 23.50 9.77 12.43
N ILE A 117 23.15 9.54 11.16
CA ILE A 117 24.13 9.48 10.07
C ILE A 117 24.72 10.87 9.82
N ILE A 118 23.87 11.91 9.78
CA ILE A 118 24.30 13.29 9.54
C ILE A 118 25.01 13.87 10.77
N GLY A 119 24.57 13.50 11.98
CA GLY A 119 25.14 13.97 13.24
C GLY A 119 26.53 13.42 13.53
N GLU A 120 26.85 12.20 13.09
CA GLU A 120 28.19 11.61 13.23
C GLU A 120 29.25 12.28 12.33
N ASP A 121 28.86 12.92 11.22
CA ASP A 121 29.79 13.64 10.34
C ASP A 121 30.18 15.04 10.88
N ASN A 122 29.56 15.52 11.96
CA ASN A 122 29.90 16.79 12.64
C ASN A 122 30.87 16.63 13.82
N ILE A 123 31.45 15.44 14.02
CA ILE A 123 32.50 15.19 15.03
C ILE A 123 33.81 14.86 14.28
N ILE A 124 34.44 15.88 13.69
CA ILE A 124 35.85 15.87 13.27
C ILE A 124 36.48 17.17 13.75
#